data_AF-A0A443K941-F1
#
_entry.id   AF-A0A443K941-F1
#
_cell.length_a   1.000
_cell.length_b   1.000
_cell.length_c   1.000
_cell.angle_alpha   90.00
_cell.angle_beta   90.00
_cell.angle_gamma   90.00
#
_symmetry.space_group_name_H-M   'P 1'
#
loop_
_entity.id
_entity.type
_entity.pdbx_description
1 polymer ?
#
loop_
_entity_poly.entity_id
_entity_poly.type
_entity_poly.pdbx_seq_one_letter_code
_entity_poly.pdbx_strand_id
1 'polypeptide(L)'
;MDTYWNSIVYSGETLVRSLGQPKSDLVNAGCSEKSLIDIKAFLAKSNGNCAIACDPNDSPNARPVVETVRAANAYISTMWNKTDDLHP
;
A
#
# COMPACT_ATOMS: atom_id res chain seq x y z
N MET A 1 -9.15 -0.53 -15.68
CA MET A 1 -8.58 0.21 -14.54
C MET A 1 -8.71 1.69 -14.88
N ASP A 2 -9.20 2.53 -13.96
CA ASP A 2 -9.43 3.96 -14.19
C ASP A 2 -8.12 4.67 -14.57
N THR A 3 -8.19 5.62 -15.49
CA THR A 3 -7.12 6.57 -15.83
C THR A 3 -6.48 7.23 -14.62
N TYR A 4 -7.25 7.49 -13.56
CA TYR A 4 -6.75 8.04 -12.31
C TYR A 4 -5.78 7.10 -11.59
N TRP A 5 -6.12 5.82 -11.46
CA TRP A 5 -5.25 4.85 -10.80
C TRP A 5 -3.98 4.55 -11.60
N ASN A 6 -4.09 4.58 -12.93
CA ASN A 6 -2.92 4.42 -13.80
C ASN A 6 -1.90 5.56 -13.61
N SER A 7 -2.35 6.79 -13.40
CA SER A 7 -1.42 7.93 -13.18
C SER A 7 -0.74 7.86 -11.81
N ILE A 8 -1.44 7.38 -10.77
CA ILE A 8 -0.85 7.13 -9.45
C ILE A 8 0.22 6.04 -9.54
N VAL A 9 -0.09 4.90 -10.16
CA VAL A 9 0.87 3.80 -10.35
C VAL A 9 2.09 4.28 -11.14
N TYR A 10 1.87 4.97 -12.26
CA TYR A 10 2.95 5.52 -13.08
C TYR A 10 3.87 6.47 -12.31
N SER A 11 3.30 7.34 -11.46
CA SER A 11 4.07 8.28 -10.65
C SER A 11 4.89 7.56 -9.57
N GLY A 12 4.29 6.56 -8.91
CA GLY A 12 4.98 5.70 -7.96
C GLY A 12 6.15 4.94 -8.61
N GLU A 13 5.92 4.32 -9.77
CA GLU A 13 6.96 3.65 -10.55
C GLU A 13 8.10 4.61 -10.94
N THR A 14 7.77 5.85 -11.33
CA THR A 14 8.76 6.86 -11.71
C THR A 14 9.63 7.27 -10.51
N LEU A 15 9.04 7.43 -9.33
CA LEU A 15 9.76 7.77 -8.11
C LEU A 15 10.72 6.64 -7.67
N VAL A 16 10.26 5.40 -7.59
CA VAL A 16 11.15 4.29 -7.16
C VAL A 16 12.31 4.09 -8.13
N ARG A 17 12.07 4.29 -9.44
CA ARG A 17 13.12 4.27 -10.46
C ARG A 17 14.15 5.38 -10.26
N SER A 18 13.74 6.60 -9.93
CA SER A 18 14.68 7.70 -9.69
C SER A 18 15.57 7.45 -8.46
N LEU A 19 15.10 6.62 -7.52
CA LEU A 19 15.83 6.17 -6.34
C LEU A 19 16.67 4.90 -6.57
N GLY A 20 16.66 4.33 -7.79
CA GLY A 20 17.34 3.07 -8.10
C GLY A 20 16.74 1.83 -7.42
N GLN A 21 15.49 1.92 -6.95
CA GLN A 21 14.78 0.84 -6.27
C GLN A 21 13.97 -0.01 -7.26
N PRO A 22 13.77 -1.31 -6.99
CA PRO A 22 12.93 -2.17 -7.82
C PRO A 22 11.47 -1.74 -7.72
N LYS A 23 10.74 -1.88 -8.84
CA LYS A 23 9.30 -1.66 -8.84
C LYS A 23 8.54 -2.85 -8.24
N SER A 24 7.44 -2.56 -7.58
CA SER A 24 6.46 -3.55 -7.16
C SER A 24 5.06 -2.93 -7.15
N ASP A 25 4.16 -3.49 -7.94
CA ASP A 25 2.79 -3.02 -8.06
C ASP A 25 1.85 -4.03 -7.38
N LEU A 26 0.96 -3.55 -6.52
CA LEU A 26 -0.11 -4.33 -5.89
C LEU A 26 -1.45 -3.72 -6.30
N VAL A 27 -2.32 -4.52 -6.90
CA VAL A 27 -3.63 -4.06 -7.42
C VAL A 27 -4.75 -4.83 -6.73
N ASN A 28 -5.60 -4.11 -6.01
CA ASN A 28 -6.66 -4.70 -5.20
C ASN A 28 -7.97 -4.96 -5.97
N ALA A 29 -8.25 -4.22 -7.04
CA ALA A 29 -9.52 -4.31 -7.79
C ALA A 29 -10.80 -4.13 -6.92
N GLY A 30 -10.71 -3.37 -5.81
CA GLY A 30 -11.86 -2.99 -4.98
C GLY A 30 -12.27 -3.96 -3.87
N CYS A 31 -11.42 -4.93 -3.49
CA CYS A 31 -11.75 -5.96 -2.50
C CYS A 31 -10.93 -5.82 -1.21
N SER A 32 -11.54 -5.42 -0.10
CA SER A 32 -10.82 -5.22 1.18
C SER A 32 -9.98 -6.44 1.63
N GLU A 33 -10.49 -7.67 1.45
CA GLU A 33 -9.79 -8.92 1.82
C GLU A 33 -8.57 -9.18 0.95
N LYS A 34 -8.70 -9.02 -0.38
CA LYS A 34 -7.61 -9.21 -1.33
C LYS A 34 -6.46 -8.24 -1.05
N SER A 35 -6.78 -6.97 -0.76
CA SER A 35 -5.82 -5.94 -0.37
C SER A 35 -4.92 -6.41 0.78
N LEU A 36 -5.54 -6.94 1.84
CA LEU A 36 -4.80 -7.36 3.03
C LEU A 36 -3.96 -8.61 2.78
N ILE A 37 -4.45 -9.57 1.98
CA ILE A 37 -3.71 -10.78 1.60
C ILE A 37 -2.47 -10.42 0.77
N ASP A 38 -2.64 -9.58 -0.25
CA ASP A 38 -1.57 -9.19 -1.16
C ASP A 38 -0.49 -8.38 -0.41
N ILE A 39 -0.88 -7.50 0.52
CA ILE A 39 0.06 -6.77 1.40
C ILE A 39 0.84 -7.74 2.29
N LYS A 40 0.18 -8.72 2.94
CA LYS A 40 0.87 -9.71 3.77
C LYS A 40 1.88 -10.53 2.96
N ALA A 41 1.51 -10.94 1.76
CA ALA A 41 2.41 -11.68 0.86
C ALA A 41 3.62 -10.83 0.45
N PHE A 42 3.41 -9.54 0.15
CA PHE A 42 4.49 -8.62 -0.19
C PHE A 42 5.45 -8.35 0.98
N LEU A 43 4.91 -8.14 2.19
CA LEU A 43 5.71 -7.97 3.41
C LEU A 43 6.55 -9.20 3.72
N ALA A 44 5.99 -10.40 3.58
CA ALA A 44 6.72 -11.66 3.76
C ALA A 44 7.86 -11.80 2.73
N LYS A 45 7.60 -11.49 1.45
CA LYS A 45 8.60 -11.55 0.38
C LYS A 45 9.74 -10.53 0.56
N SER A 46 9.42 -9.34 1.09
CA SER A 46 10.39 -8.27 1.35
C SER A 46 11.07 -8.39 2.71
N ASN A 47 10.66 -9.33 3.56
CA ASN A 47 11.07 -9.44 4.96
C ASN A 47 10.96 -8.10 5.71
N GLY A 48 9.88 -7.35 5.45
CA GLY A 48 9.64 -6.03 6.03
C GLY A 48 10.49 -4.89 5.46
N ASN A 49 11.48 -5.17 4.60
CA ASN A 49 12.31 -4.13 3.99
C ASN A 49 11.61 -3.46 2.79
N CYS A 50 10.52 -2.75 3.05
CA CYS A 50 9.76 -2.04 2.04
C CYS A 50 9.03 -0.81 2.58
N ALA A 51 8.59 0.04 1.65
CA ALA A 51 7.65 1.12 1.90
C ALA A 51 6.45 0.96 0.96
N ILE A 52 5.24 1.19 1.46
CA ILE A 52 3.98 0.99 0.73
C ILE A 52 3.21 2.32 0.66
N ALA A 53 2.84 2.75 -0.55
CA ALA A 53 1.79 3.74 -0.76
C ALA A 53 0.48 3.01 -1.03
N CYS A 54 -0.53 3.21 -0.20
CA CYS A 54 -1.79 2.47 -0.27
C CYS A 54 -2.98 3.42 -0.21
N ASP A 55 -3.94 3.26 -1.11
CA ASP A 55 -5.32 3.71 -0.86
C ASP A 55 -6.10 2.50 -0.35
N PRO A 56 -6.41 2.42 0.96
CA PRO A 56 -7.29 1.38 1.49
C PRO A 56 -8.66 1.42 0.81
N ASN A 57 -9.29 0.26 0.59
CA ASN A 57 -10.54 0.21 -0.17
C ASN A 57 -11.67 1.06 0.44
N ASP A 58 -11.71 1.13 1.77
CA ASP A 58 -12.59 1.99 2.56
C ASP A 58 -11.87 2.44 3.84
N SER A 59 -12.45 3.40 4.55
CA SER A 59 -11.83 3.99 5.75
C SER A 59 -11.60 2.98 6.89
N PRO A 60 -12.54 2.07 7.23
CA PRO A 60 -12.28 1.01 8.21
C PRO A 60 -11.15 0.04 7.83
N ASN A 61 -10.95 -0.24 6.53
CA ASN A 61 -9.91 -1.13 6.04
C ASN A 61 -8.48 -0.57 6.24
N ALA A 62 -8.33 0.74 6.45
CA ALA A 62 -7.03 1.37 6.66
C ALA A 62 -6.30 0.83 7.89
N ARG A 63 -7.01 0.63 9.01
CA ARG A 63 -6.41 0.17 10.28
C ARG A 63 -5.73 -1.21 10.17
N PRO A 64 -6.41 -2.29 9.74
CA PRO A 64 -5.76 -3.60 9.65
C PRO A 64 -4.59 -3.61 8.65
N VAL A 65 -4.65 -2.79 7.60
CA VAL A 65 -3.54 -2.61 6.66
C VAL A 65 -2.33 -1.97 7.37
N VAL A 66 -2.52 -0.82 8.02
CA VAL A 66 -1.45 -0.09 8.72
C VAL A 66 -0.83 -0.93 9.84
N GLU A 67 -1.65 -1.60 10.66
CA GLU A 67 -1.17 -2.46 11.74
C GLU A 67 -0.38 -3.66 11.23
N THR A 68 -0.78 -4.23 10.09
CA THR A 68 -0.05 -5.32 9.43
C THR A 68 1.32 -4.86 8.93
N VAL A 69 1.41 -3.68 8.31
CA VAL A 69 2.69 -3.11 7.86
C VAL A 69 3.59 -2.78 9.05
N ARG A 70 3.03 -2.18 10.10
CA ARG A 70 3.76 -1.86 11.34
C ARG A 70 4.33 -3.12 11.99
N ALA A 71 3.54 -4.19 12.09
CA ALA A 71 3.99 -5.46 12.67
C ALA A 71 5.17 -6.10 11.91
N ALA A 72 5.31 -5.79 10.62
CA ALA A 72 6.42 -6.23 9.78
C ALA A 72 7.65 -5.29 9.82
N ASN A 73 7.65 -4.25 10.67
CA ASN A 73 8.67 -3.19 10.70
C ASN A 73 8.88 -2.46 9.35
N ALA A 74 7.84 -2.41 8.53
CA ALA A 74 7.83 -1.70 7.25
C ALA A 74 7.19 -0.31 7.39
N TYR A 75 7.21 0.46 6.30
CA TYR A 75 6.63 1.81 6.26
C TYR A 75 5.40 1.86 5.36
N ILE A 76 4.40 2.67 5.73
CA ILE A 76 3.19 2.89 4.93
C ILE A 76 2.78 4.36 4.90
N SER A 77 2.33 4.82 3.74
CA SER A 77 1.58 6.06 3.55
C SER A 77 0.18 5.71 3.04
N THR A 78 -0.85 6.06 3.79
CA THR A 78 -2.25 5.93 3.33
C THR A 78 -2.64 7.13 2.48
N MET A 79 -3.50 6.92 1.48
CA MET A 79 -4.10 7.94 0.62
C MET A 79 -5.62 7.85 0.73
N TRP A 80 -6.30 9.00 0.77
CA TRP A 80 -7.76 9.13 0.83
C TRP A 80 -8.44 8.52 2.06
N ASN A 81 -8.47 7.19 2.16
CA ASN A 81 -9.25 6.47 3.15
C ASN A 81 -8.49 6.24 4.47
N LYS A 82 -9.04 6.76 5.56
CA LYS A 82 -8.69 6.38 6.94
C LYS A 82 -9.82 6.77 7.90
N THR A 83 -9.91 6.10 9.04
CA THR A 83 -10.75 6.59 10.14
C THR A 83 -10.09 7.82 10.79
N ASP A 84 -10.91 8.68 11.39
CA ASP A 84 -10.43 9.93 12.01
C ASP A 84 -9.42 9.67 13.11
N ASP A 85 -9.64 8.62 13.90
CA ASP A 85 -8.84 8.18 15.05
C ASP A 85 -7.55 7.41 14.68
N LEU A 86 -7.29 7.20 13.39
CA LEU A 86 -6.04 6.61 12.92
C LEU A 86 -5.02 7.72 12.65
N HIS A 87 -3.96 7.75 13.47
CA HIS A 87 -2.87 8.72 13.45
C HIS A 87 -1.50 8.01 13.45
N PRO A 88 -0.42 8.68 13.00
CA PRO A 88 0.95 8.18 13.07
C PRO A 88 1.40 7.75 14.47
#